data_AF-A0A7C5YW78-F1
#
_entry.id   AF-A0A7C5YW78-F1
#
_cell.length_a   1.000
_cell.length_b   1.000
_cell.length_c   1.000
_cell.angle_alpha   90.00
_cell.angle_beta   90.00
_cell.angle_gamma   90.00
#
_symmetry.space_group_name_H-M   'P 1'
#
loop_
_entity.id
_entity.type
_entity.pdbx_description
1 polymer ?
#
loop_
_entity_poly.entity_id
_entity_poly.type
_entity_poly.pdbx_seq_one_letter_code
_entity_poly.pdbx_strand_id
1 'polypeptide(L)'
;MDDRRGRRKAAWVEIPIGEVRLVSPMHLADWPRRAEVVPGFAERVARVRSTGRWPGRPLRVRRQGEGYVLVSGFSRLAVALEAGLEAVRAVVEAAVQEVPLSAIRLRPWQERARLNPQKLARRLEQARANVGGAPGCLALPVPLVVRPARAGEPAGYTLLDGLYWYHVALALAREGNLDNPFVPVIVRG
;
A
#
# COMPACT_ATOMS: atom_id res chain seq x y z
N MET A 1 -21.80 16.27 -28.02
CA MET A 1 -21.99 16.27 -26.56
C MET A 1 -20.80 15.55 -25.95
N ASP A 2 -19.87 16.34 -25.42
CA ASP A 2 -18.50 15.95 -25.08
C ASP A 2 -18.44 15.61 -23.58
N ASP A 3 -18.61 14.32 -23.24
CA ASP A 3 -18.62 13.83 -21.86
C ASP A 3 -17.18 13.60 -21.37
N ARG A 4 -16.49 14.71 -21.09
CA ARG A 4 -15.17 14.71 -20.44
C ARG A 4 -15.34 14.22 -19.01
N ARG A 5 -15.09 12.93 -18.80
CA ARG A 5 -14.82 12.34 -17.48
C ARG A 5 -13.77 13.19 -16.77
N GLY A 6 -14.23 14.01 -15.83
CA GLY A 6 -13.38 14.73 -14.90
C GLY A 6 -12.53 13.74 -14.13
N ARG A 7 -11.29 13.51 -14.59
CA ARG A 7 -10.22 12.97 -13.75
C ARG A 7 -10.07 13.95 -12.59
N ARG A 8 -10.75 13.69 -11.46
CA ARG A 8 -10.43 14.34 -10.19
C ARG A 8 -8.93 14.15 -9.98
N LYS A 9 -8.13 15.20 -10.16
CA LYS A 9 -6.71 15.22 -9.79
C LYS A 9 -6.69 14.75 -8.34
N ALA A 10 -6.01 13.65 -8.04
CA ALA A 10 -5.84 13.22 -6.67
C ALA A 10 -5.26 14.41 -5.90
N ALA A 11 -6.04 14.96 -4.96
CA ALA A 11 -5.60 16.03 -4.10
C ALA A 11 -4.37 15.52 -3.35
N TRP A 12 -3.25 16.19 -3.55
CA TRP A 12 -2.04 15.93 -2.78
C TRP A 12 -2.00 16.91 -1.62
N VAL A 13 -1.33 16.50 -0.56
CA VAL A 13 -1.08 17.30 0.64
C VAL A 13 0.43 17.46 0.80
N GLU A 14 0.84 18.47 1.56
CA GLU A 14 2.21 18.59 2.03
C GLU A 14 2.29 17.97 3.42
N ILE A 15 3.24 17.06 3.60
CA ILE A 15 3.52 16.41 4.88
C ILE A 15 4.98 16.65 5.24
N PRO A 16 5.32 16.81 6.54
CA PRO A 16 6.70 16.93 6.97
C PRO A 16 7.50 15.71 6.53
N ILE A 17 8.70 15.92 5.98
CA ILE A 17 9.52 14.82 5.44
C ILE A 17 9.91 13.83 6.54
N GLY A 18 10.14 14.34 7.77
CA GLY A 18 10.48 13.53 8.95
C GLY A 18 9.36 12.62 9.44
N GLU A 19 8.11 12.86 9.03
CA GLU A 19 6.99 11.98 9.35
C GLU A 19 6.87 10.78 8.39
N VAL A 20 7.66 10.74 7.31
CA VAL A 20 7.64 9.65 6.33
C VAL A 20 8.67 8.57 6.68
N ARG A 21 8.16 7.37 7.00
CA ARG A 21 8.92 6.18 7.38
C ARG A 21 9.02 5.18 6.23
N LEU A 22 10.16 4.50 6.16
CA LEU A 22 10.36 3.34 5.30
C LEU A 22 10.12 2.07 6.11
N VAL A 23 9.26 1.19 5.61
CA VAL A 23 9.02 -0.13 6.24
C VAL A 23 9.25 -1.29 5.26
N SER A 24 9.36 -1.00 3.96
CA SER A 24 9.70 -2.01 2.95
C SER A 24 11.14 -2.47 3.16
N PRO A 25 11.41 -3.77 3.34
CA PRO A 25 12.77 -4.30 3.51
C PRO A 25 13.72 -3.88 2.39
N MET A 26 13.23 -3.85 1.15
CA MET A 26 14.00 -3.38 -0.01
C MET A 26 14.37 -1.90 0.13
N HIS A 27 13.41 -1.04 0.49
CA HIS A 27 13.71 0.38 0.70
C HIS A 27 14.68 0.59 1.87
N LEU A 28 14.54 -0.20 2.95
CA LEU A 28 15.45 -0.12 4.10
C LEU A 28 16.87 -0.52 3.72
N ALA A 29 17.04 -1.59 2.93
CA ALA A 29 18.33 -2.03 2.42
C ALA A 29 18.97 -1.01 1.46
N ASP A 30 18.15 -0.39 0.60
CA ASP A 30 18.62 0.57 -0.41
C ASP A 30 18.89 1.97 0.19
N TRP A 31 18.30 2.32 1.33
CA TRP A 31 18.34 3.68 1.88
C TRP A 31 19.73 4.21 2.20
N PRO A 32 20.66 3.44 2.81
CA PRO A 32 22.04 3.87 3.00
C PRO A 32 22.77 4.14 1.68
N ARG A 33 22.39 3.43 0.61
CA ARG A 33 23.00 3.51 -0.73
C ARG A 33 22.14 4.31 -1.71
N ARG A 34 21.21 5.14 -1.21
CA ARG A 34 20.22 5.86 -2.04
C ARG A 34 20.85 6.68 -3.18
N ALA A 35 22.05 7.21 -2.99
CA ALA A 35 22.77 7.97 -4.01
C ALA A 35 23.23 7.11 -5.20
N GLU A 36 23.53 5.83 -4.97
CA GLU A 36 23.96 4.88 -5.99
C GLU A 36 22.76 4.27 -6.74
N VAL A 37 21.70 3.93 -6.00
CA VAL A 37 20.55 3.21 -6.57
C VAL A 37 19.54 4.12 -7.28
N VAL A 38 19.56 5.43 -6.98
CA VAL A 38 18.63 6.39 -7.59
C VAL A 38 19.22 6.98 -8.87
N PRO A 39 18.60 6.79 -10.04
CA PRO A 39 19.10 7.35 -11.29
C PRO A 39 19.14 8.88 -11.26
N GLY A 40 20.29 9.42 -11.66
CA GLY A 40 20.57 10.86 -11.72
C GLY A 40 20.43 11.56 -10.37
N PHE A 41 20.82 10.90 -9.27
CA PHE A 41 20.59 11.40 -7.93
C PHE A 41 21.21 12.78 -7.72
N ALA A 42 22.49 12.94 -8.03
CA ALA A 42 23.23 14.19 -7.83
C ALA A 42 22.63 15.35 -8.64
N GLU A 43 22.34 15.17 -9.94
CA GLU A 43 21.76 16.24 -10.75
C GLU A 43 20.36 16.61 -10.28
N ARG A 44 19.58 15.62 -9.82
CA ARG A 44 18.23 15.86 -9.30
C ARG A 44 18.27 16.62 -7.97
N VAL A 45 19.20 16.31 -7.07
CA VAL A 45 19.39 17.03 -5.81
C VAL A 45 19.83 18.47 -6.08
N ALA A 46 20.83 18.67 -6.93
CA ALA A 46 21.31 20.00 -7.30
C ALA A 46 20.18 20.86 -7.91
N ARG A 47 19.35 20.28 -8.78
CA ARG A 47 18.19 20.95 -9.36
C ARG A 47 17.12 21.30 -8.34
N VAL A 48 16.84 20.44 -7.37
CA VAL A 48 15.87 20.74 -6.30
C VAL A 48 16.41 21.85 -5.41
N ARG A 49 17.69 21.82 -5.04
CA ARG A 49 18.32 22.89 -4.24
C ARG A 49 18.27 24.24 -4.98
N SER A 50 18.54 24.27 -6.28
CA SER A 50 18.55 25.52 -7.06
C SER A 50 17.16 26.09 -7.31
N THR A 51 16.12 25.24 -7.38
CA THR A 51 14.76 25.68 -7.71
C THR A 51 13.84 25.77 -6.50
N GLY A 52 14.16 25.10 -5.40
CA GLY A 52 13.26 24.86 -4.26
C GLY A 52 12.03 24.01 -4.62
N ARG A 53 11.97 23.43 -5.83
CA ARG A 53 10.75 22.77 -6.34
C ARG A 53 10.75 21.28 -6.06
N TRP A 54 9.58 20.76 -5.70
CA TRP A 54 9.32 19.34 -5.53
C TRP A 54 9.74 18.49 -6.77
N PRO A 55 10.48 17.37 -6.59
CA PRO A 55 10.96 16.55 -7.69
C PRO A 55 9.87 15.65 -8.32
N GLY A 56 8.93 16.24 -9.04
CA GLY A 56 8.02 15.53 -9.95
C GLY A 56 6.63 15.25 -9.37
N ARG A 57 6.08 14.04 -9.55
CA ARG A 57 4.72 13.72 -9.04
C ARG A 57 4.76 13.55 -7.50
N PRO A 58 3.63 13.68 -6.79
CA PRO A 58 3.56 13.36 -5.36
C PRO A 58 4.01 11.93 -5.03
N LEU A 59 4.49 11.73 -3.80
CA LEU A 59 4.66 10.41 -3.19
C LEU A 59 3.29 9.75 -3.00
N ARG A 60 3.30 8.43 -2.85
CA ARG A 60 2.15 7.74 -2.22
C ARG A 60 2.59 7.30 -0.85
N VAL A 61 1.81 7.70 0.14
CA VAL A 61 2.04 7.36 1.53
C VAL A 61 0.76 6.79 2.13
N ARG A 62 0.89 6.12 3.26
CA ARG A 62 -0.23 5.63 4.04
C ARG A 62 -0.10 6.13 5.46
N ARG A 63 -1.18 6.63 6.07
CA ARG A 63 -1.15 7.01 7.48
C ARG A 63 -1.03 5.76 8.36
N GLN A 64 -0.09 5.76 9.29
CA GLN A 64 0.10 4.70 10.28
C GLN A 64 0.51 5.31 11.62
N GLY A 65 -0.38 5.21 12.61
CA GLY A 65 -0.25 5.95 13.88
C GLY A 65 -0.16 7.46 13.63
N GLU A 66 0.79 8.10 14.32
CA GLU A 66 1.09 9.54 14.20
C GLU A 66 1.89 9.92 12.94
N GLY A 67 2.28 8.96 12.09
CA GLY A 67 3.13 9.23 10.93
C GLY A 67 2.61 8.64 9.62
N TYR A 68 3.50 8.63 8.62
CA TYR A 68 3.23 8.15 7.28
C TYR A 68 4.23 7.07 6.89
N VAL A 69 3.75 6.00 6.24
CA VAL A 69 4.60 5.00 5.61
C VAL A 69 4.67 5.23 4.11
N LEU A 70 5.88 5.20 3.55
CA LEU A 70 6.09 5.30 2.12
C LEU A 70 5.55 4.05 1.41
N VAL A 71 4.57 4.23 0.54
CA VAL A 71 4.05 3.18 -0.36
C VAL A 71 4.79 3.21 -1.69
N SER A 72 4.98 4.39 -2.29
CA SER A 72 5.80 4.54 -3.50
C SER A 72 6.38 5.93 -3.66
N GLY A 73 7.49 6.01 -4.39
CA GLY A 73 8.22 7.26 -4.64
C GLY A 73 9.55 7.36 -3.91
N PHE A 74 10.18 6.24 -3.58
CA PHE A 74 11.51 6.15 -2.94
C PHE A 74 12.51 7.17 -3.48
N SER A 75 12.76 7.17 -4.79
CA SER A 75 13.72 8.09 -5.41
C SER A 75 13.40 9.57 -5.22
N ARG A 76 12.12 9.93 -5.09
CA ARG A 76 11.69 11.32 -4.89
C ARG A 76 11.82 11.74 -3.43
N LEU A 77 11.50 10.82 -2.51
CA LEU A 77 11.74 11.03 -1.08
C LEU A 77 13.24 11.21 -0.83
N ALA A 78 14.08 10.32 -1.38
CA ALA A 78 15.53 10.39 -1.25
C ALA A 78 16.10 11.73 -1.76
N VAL A 79 15.68 12.16 -2.95
CA VAL A 79 16.13 13.45 -3.53
C VAL A 79 15.62 14.64 -2.71
N ALA A 80 14.36 14.63 -2.26
CA ALA A 80 13.80 15.71 -1.46
C ALA A 80 14.52 15.88 -0.13
N LEU A 81 14.81 14.76 0.55
CA LEU A 81 15.55 14.75 1.81
C LEU A 81 16.97 15.28 1.63
N GLU A 82 17.69 14.76 0.63
CA GLU A 82 19.06 15.19 0.37
C GLU A 82 19.14 16.66 -0.07
N ALA A 83 18.11 17.14 -0.77
CA ALA A 83 18.01 18.55 -1.17
C ALA A 83 17.63 19.47 0.00
N GLY A 84 17.32 18.95 1.19
CA GLY A 84 16.97 19.74 2.36
C GLY A 84 15.53 20.28 2.34
N LEU A 85 14.61 19.63 1.62
CA LEU A 85 13.21 20.02 1.67
C LEU A 85 12.59 19.59 3.01
N GLU A 86 11.90 20.52 3.67
CA GLU A 86 11.22 20.27 4.96
C GLU A 86 9.93 19.44 4.80
N ALA A 87 9.27 19.56 3.64
CA ALA A 87 8.02 18.91 3.35
C ALA A 87 8.02 18.20 1.99
N VAL A 88 7.18 17.18 1.87
CA VAL A 88 7.00 16.41 0.65
C VAL A 88 5.56 16.46 0.17
N ARG A 89 5.37 16.48 -1.16
CA ARG A 89 4.03 16.36 -1.73
C ARG A 89 3.64 14.89 -1.74
N ALA A 90 2.52 14.56 -1.12
CA ALA A 90 2.05 13.19 -1.00
C ALA A 90 0.56 13.05 -1.29
N VAL A 91 0.18 11.94 -1.91
CA VAL A 91 -1.19 11.43 -1.89
C VAL A 91 -1.28 10.44 -0.73
N VAL A 92 -2.12 10.74 0.23
CA VAL A 92 -2.35 9.87 1.39
C VAL A 92 -3.37 8.81 0.97
N GLU A 93 -2.91 7.56 0.89
CA GLU A 93 -3.77 6.39 0.77
C GLU A 93 -4.56 6.20 2.05
N ALA A 94 -5.78 5.68 1.92
CA ALA A 94 -6.62 5.34 3.06
C ALA A 94 -5.89 4.40 4.03
N ALA A 95 -6.13 4.63 5.33
CA ALA A 95 -5.52 3.87 6.40
C ALA A 95 -5.82 2.37 6.26
N VAL A 96 -4.85 1.54 6.62
CA VAL A 96 -5.05 0.10 6.73
C VAL A 96 -5.66 -0.20 8.09
N GLN A 97 -6.74 -0.97 8.06
CA GLN A 97 -7.42 -1.52 9.22
C GLN A 97 -7.20 -3.02 9.23
N GLU A 98 -7.28 -3.63 10.40
CA GLU A 98 -7.29 -5.09 10.53
C GLU A 98 -8.75 -5.53 10.70
N VAL A 99 -9.20 -6.44 9.85
CA VAL A 99 -10.53 -7.03 9.96
C VAL A 99 -10.43 -8.55 9.95
N PRO A 100 -11.34 -9.26 10.63
CA PRO A 100 -11.36 -10.72 10.57
C PRO A 100 -11.55 -11.18 9.13
N LEU A 101 -10.77 -12.17 8.68
CA LEU A 101 -10.90 -12.70 7.31
C LEU A 101 -12.31 -13.22 7.04
N SER A 102 -12.97 -13.82 8.04
CA SER A 102 -14.35 -14.30 7.94
C SER A 102 -15.39 -13.18 7.76
N ALA A 103 -15.06 -11.92 8.09
CA ALA A 103 -15.94 -10.77 7.88
C ALA A 103 -15.94 -10.27 6.43
N ILE A 104 -15.03 -10.76 5.59
CA ILE A 104 -14.92 -10.38 4.18
C ILE A 104 -15.74 -11.35 3.33
N ARG A 105 -16.60 -10.80 2.47
CA ARG A 105 -17.46 -11.51 1.53
C ARG A 105 -17.01 -11.23 0.10
N LEU A 106 -17.05 -12.26 -0.72
CA LEU A 106 -16.80 -12.16 -2.15
C LEU A 106 -18.10 -11.78 -2.88
N ARG A 107 -17.98 -11.10 -4.01
CA ARG A 107 -19.09 -10.92 -4.95
C ARG A 107 -19.31 -12.23 -5.73
N PRO A 108 -20.52 -12.49 -6.26
CA PRO A 108 -20.81 -13.75 -6.95
C PRO A 108 -19.84 -14.11 -8.08
N TRP A 109 -19.37 -13.11 -8.84
CA TRP A 109 -18.39 -13.36 -9.90
C TRP A 109 -16.98 -13.66 -9.37
N GLN A 110 -16.62 -13.16 -8.19
CA GLN A 110 -15.34 -13.45 -7.53
C GLN A 110 -15.33 -14.87 -6.97
N GLU A 111 -16.45 -15.35 -6.44
CA GLU A 111 -16.61 -16.74 -5.99
C GLU A 111 -16.43 -17.74 -7.13
N ARG A 112 -16.90 -17.38 -8.33
CA ARG A 112 -16.79 -18.20 -9.55
C ARG A 112 -15.49 -17.98 -10.31
N ALA A 113 -14.64 -17.05 -9.85
CA ALA A 113 -13.43 -16.70 -10.57
C ALA A 113 -12.42 -17.85 -10.52
N ARG A 114 -12.01 -18.33 -11.70
CA ARG A 114 -10.90 -19.28 -11.80
C ARG A 114 -9.58 -18.51 -11.73
N LEU A 115 -8.91 -18.61 -10.59
CA LEU A 115 -7.58 -18.02 -10.41
C LEU A 115 -6.51 -18.90 -11.03
N ASN A 116 -5.50 -18.27 -11.62
CA ASN A 116 -4.36 -18.99 -12.19
C ASN A 116 -3.52 -19.59 -11.03
N PRO A 117 -3.31 -20.93 -11.00
CA PRO A 117 -2.59 -21.59 -9.91
C PRO A 117 -1.13 -21.15 -9.77
N GLN A 118 -0.41 -20.97 -10.88
CA GLN A 118 0.99 -20.52 -10.85
C GLN A 118 1.11 -19.12 -10.26
N LYS A 119 0.18 -18.23 -10.61
CA LYS A 119 0.14 -16.88 -10.05
C LYS A 119 -0.21 -16.90 -8.56
N LEU A 120 -1.07 -17.82 -8.11
CA LEU A 120 -1.39 -17.98 -6.69
C LEU A 120 -0.18 -18.49 -5.91
N ALA A 121 0.50 -19.52 -6.40
CA ALA A 121 1.72 -20.08 -5.79
C ALA A 121 2.80 -19.01 -5.60
N ARG A 122 3.10 -18.24 -6.67
CA ARG A 122 4.06 -17.12 -6.59
C ARG A 122 3.68 -16.08 -5.54
N ARG A 123 2.39 -15.80 -5.37
CA ARG A 123 1.91 -14.84 -4.35
C ARG A 123 1.98 -15.42 -2.94
N LEU A 124 1.75 -16.72 -2.79
CA LEU A 124 1.91 -17.41 -1.51
C LEU A 124 3.37 -17.38 -1.04
N GLU A 125 4.32 -17.65 -1.93
CA GLU A 125 5.76 -17.51 -1.64
C GLU A 125 6.11 -16.08 -1.21
N GLN A 126 5.58 -15.07 -1.93
CA GLN A 126 5.77 -13.67 -1.56
C GLN A 126 5.22 -13.35 -0.16
N ALA A 127 4.06 -13.91 0.21
CA ALA A 127 3.50 -13.68 1.54
C ALA A 127 4.30 -14.40 2.63
N ARG A 128 4.84 -15.60 2.37
CA ARG A 128 5.70 -16.30 3.33
C ARG A 128 7.01 -15.57 3.60
N ALA A 129 7.57 -14.92 2.57
CA ALA A 129 8.73 -14.06 2.72
C ALA A 129 8.42 -12.73 3.45
N ASN A 130 7.15 -12.39 3.63
CA ASN A 130 6.73 -11.16 4.29
C ASN A 130 6.58 -11.40 5.79
N VAL A 131 7.63 -11.10 6.54
CA VAL A 131 7.68 -11.22 8.01
C VAL A 131 7.25 -9.89 8.63
N GLY A 132 6.35 -9.91 9.62
CA GLY A 132 6.00 -8.71 10.39
C GLY A 132 4.52 -8.51 10.74
N GLY A 133 3.72 -9.58 10.84
CA GLY A 133 2.35 -9.51 11.34
C GLY A 133 2.31 -9.50 12.87
N ALA A 134 1.35 -8.78 13.46
CA ALA A 134 1.01 -8.97 14.87
C ALA A 134 0.51 -10.41 15.12
N PRO A 135 0.62 -10.95 16.34
CA PRO A 135 0.04 -12.24 16.68
C PRO A 135 -1.43 -12.32 16.25
N GLY A 136 -1.82 -13.39 15.53
CA GLY A 136 -3.18 -13.55 15.00
C GLY A 136 -3.50 -12.76 13.72
N CYS A 137 -2.54 -12.00 13.19
CA CYS A 137 -2.70 -11.20 11.97
C CYS A 137 -1.83 -11.75 10.83
N LEU A 138 -2.42 -11.94 9.66
CA LEU A 138 -1.69 -12.36 8.47
C LEU A 138 -0.95 -11.17 7.84
N ALA A 139 0.36 -11.30 7.70
CA ALA A 139 1.21 -10.31 7.06
C ALA A 139 1.07 -10.37 5.53
N LEU A 140 0.06 -9.71 4.97
CA LEU A 140 -0.07 -9.59 3.51
C LEU A 140 0.82 -8.45 2.98
N PRO A 141 1.58 -8.66 1.88
CA PRO A 141 2.39 -7.60 1.26
C PRO A 141 1.57 -6.42 0.74
N VAL A 142 0.30 -6.66 0.42
CA VAL A 142 -0.65 -5.66 -0.06
C VAL A 142 -1.96 -5.84 0.70
N PRO A 143 -2.53 -4.78 1.30
CA PRO A 143 -3.82 -4.87 1.95
C PRO A 143 -4.93 -5.16 0.95
N LEU A 144 -5.97 -5.88 1.39
CA LEU A 144 -7.17 -6.08 0.58
C LEU A 144 -7.95 -4.76 0.48
N VAL A 145 -8.70 -4.55 -0.60
CA VAL A 145 -9.57 -3.38 -0.69
C VAL A 145 -11.00 -3.85 -0.51
N VAL A 146 -11.68 -3.30 0.49
CA VAL A 146 -13.04 -3.69 0.85
C VAL A 146 -13.95 -2.47 0.93
N ARG A 147 -15.26 -2.70 0.92
CA ARG A 147 -16.25 -1.70 1.36
C ARG A 147 -17.10 -2.26 2.50
N PRO A 148 -17.66 -1.41 3.37
CA PRO A 148 -18.70 -1.84 4.29
C PRO A 148 -19.91 -2.40 3.53
N ALA A 149 -20.62 -3.33 4.17
CA ALA A 149 -21.92 -3.79 3.72
C ALA A 149 -22.90 -2.61 3.57
N ARG A 150 -23.74 -2.65 2.53
CA ARG A 150 -24.82 -1.69 2.31
C ARG A 150 -26.13 -2.21 2.91
N ALA A 151 -27.12 -1.32 3.01
CA ALA A 151 -28.48 -1.72 3.41
C ALA A 151 -28.98 -2.88 2.52
N GLY A 152 -29.46 -3.95 3.16
CA GLY A 152 -29.90 -5.17 2.48
C GLY A 152 -28.80 -6.20 2.20
N GLU A 153 -27.54 -5.93 2.54
CA GLU A 153 -26.44 -6.89 2.47
C GLU A 153 -26.12 -7.50 3.85
N PRO A 154 -25.59 -8.73 3.92
CA PRO A 154 -25.10 -9.30 5.17
C PRO A 154 -24.02 -8.42 5.82
N ALA A 155 -24.01 -8.37 7.15
CA ALA A 155 -23.03 -7.61 7.91
C ALA A 155 -21.57 -8.01 7.59
N GLY A 156 -20.67 -7.03 7.67
CA GLY A 156 -19.25 -7.19 7.37
C GLY A 156 -18.80 -6.34 6.18
N TYR A 157 -17.95 -6.92 5.33
CA TYR A 157 -17.28 -6.22 4.25
C TYR A 157 -17.41 -6.96 2.92
N THR A 158 -17.57 -6.23 1.81
CA THR A 158 -17.48 -6.80 0.46
C THR A 158 -16.09 -6.55 -0.13
N LEU A 159 -15.45 -7.59 -0.68
CA LEU A 159 -14.16 -7.47 -1.37
C LEU A 159 -14.30 -6.71 -2.70
N LEU A 160 -13.64 -5.57 -2.80
CA LEU A 160 -13.58 -4.77 -4.01
C LEU A 160 -12.40 -5.14 -4.91
N ASP A 161 -11.22 -5.33 -4.30
CA ASP A 161 -9.97 -5.67 -5.01
C ASP A 161 -9.03 -6.48 -4.10
N GLY A 162 -8.08 -7.20 -4.70
CA GLY A 162 -7.13 -8.05 -3.99
C GLY A 162 -7.54 -9.53 -3.95
N LEU A 163 -8.33 -10.02 -4.91
CA LEU A 163 -8.84 -11.40 -4.92
C LEU A 163 -7.72 -12.45 -4.75
N TYR A 164 -6.59 -12.31 -5.46
CA TYR A 164 -5.46 -13.23 -5.26
C TYR A 164 -4.94 -13.23 -3.82
N TRP A 165 -4.85 -12.06 -3.19
CA TRP A 165 -4.37 -11.94 -1.81
C TRP A 165 -5.39 -12.46 -0.80
N TYR A 166 -6.68 -12.34 -1.07
CA TYR A 166 -7.73 -12.97 -0.26
C TYR A 166 -7.58 -14.50 -0.24
N HIS A 167 -7.35 -15.12 -1.41
CA HIS A 167 -7.12 -16.56 -1.48
C HIS A 167 -5.78 -16.99 -0.86
N VAL A 168 -4.74 -16.17 -0.97
CA VAL A 168 -3.47 -16.39 -0.23
C VAL A 168 -3.70 -16.32 1.27
N ALA A 169 -4.49 -15.37 1.76
CA ALA A 169 -4.82 -15.27 3.18
C ALA A 169 -5.55 -16.52 3.69
N LEU A 170 -6.52 -17.04 2.92
CA LEU A 170 -7.19 -18.31 3.24
C LEU A 170 -6.22 -19.50 3.28
N ALA A 171 -5.27 -19.57 2.35
CA ALA A 171 -4.27 -20.64 2.32
C ALA A 171 -3.34 -20.57 3.55
N LEU A 172 -2.84 -19.38 3.88
CA LEU A 172 -1.99 -19.17 5.06
C LEU A 172 -2.73 -19.44 6.37
N ALA A 173 -4.00 -19.05 6.48
CA ALA A 173 -4.83 -19.34 7.66
C ALA A 173 -4.92 -20.85 7.91
N ARG A 174 -5.10 -21.65 6.84
CA ARG A 174 -5.13 -23.11 6.91
C ARG A 174 -3.77 -23.70 7.26
N GLU A 175 -2.70 -23.21 6.65
CA GLU A 175 -1.33 -23.66 6.94
C GLU A 175 -0.92 -23.40 8.39
N GLY A 176 -1.30 -22.26 8.95
CA GLY A 176 -1.00 -21.86 10.32
C GLY A 176 -1.99 -22.37 11.38
N ASN A 177 -3.02 -23.13 10.98
CA ASN A 177 -4.15 -23.53 11.84
C ASN A 177 -4.75 -22.35 12.62
N LEU A 178 -4.84 -21.18 11.97
CA LEU A 178 -5.35 -19.96 12.58
C LEU A 178 -6.87 -19.93 12.43
N ASP A 179 -7.57 -19.95 13.55
CA ASP A 179 -9.01 -19.72 13.56
C ASP A 179 -9.27 -18.23 13.35
N ASN A 180 -9.90 -17.90 12.22
CA ASN A 180 -10.34 -16.55 11.85
C ASN A 180 -9.27 -15.44 12.00
N PRO A 181 -8.14 -15.51 11.29
CA PRO A 181 -7.09 -14.51 11.42
C PRO A 181 -7.54 -13.14 10.91
N PHE A 182 -6.93 -12.10 11.46
CA PHE A 182 -7.09 -10.74 10.97
C PHE A 182 -6.24 -10.52 9.72
N VAL A 183 -6.77 -9.72 8.78
CA VAL A 183 -6.06 -9.34 7.55
C VAL A 183 -6.05 -7.82 7.40
N PRO A 184 -4.95 -7.26 6.87
CA PRO A 184 -4.88 -5.84 6.58
C PRO A 184 -5.79 -5.49 5.40
N VAL A 185 -6.65 -4.50 5.59
CA VAL A 185 -7.60 -4.01 4.59
C VAL A 185 -7.62 -2.49 4.50
N ILE A 186 -7.90 -1.99 3.30
CA ILE A 186 -8.26 -0.60 3.06
C ILE A 186 -9.78 -0.56 2.85
N VAL A 187 -10.48 0.16 3.72
CA VAL A 187 -11.93 0.36 3.61
C VAL A 187 -12.20 1.55 2.69
N ARG A 188 -13.01 1.35 1.64
CA ARG A 188 -13.51 2.40 0.75
C ARG A 188 -15.02 2.55 0.91
N GLY A 189 -15.46 3.81 1.05
CA GLY A 189 -16.88 4.21 1.01
C GLY A 189 -17.42 4.27 -0.39
#